data_AF-A0A0D3F5V9-F1
#
_entry.id   AF-A0A0D3F5V9-F1
#
_cell.length_a   1.000
_cell.length_b   1.000
_cell.length_c   1.000
_cell.angle_alpha   90.00
_cell.angle_beta   90.00
_cell.angle_gamma   90.00
#
_symmetry.space_group_name_H-M   'P 1'
#
loop_
_entity.id
_entity.type
_entity.pdbx_description
1 polymer ?
#
loop_
_entity_poly.entity_id
_entity_poly.type
_entity_poly.pdbx_seq_one_letter_code
_entity_poly.pdbx_strand_id
1 'polypeptide(L)'
;MEAVRCFVVLCVAVAAALASLGGGFSVAHDRSYSQFEQVLSDPTGVFALGFLRVNSTMLDLAVVHLPSSFPLWRAIPDRPAQWSAPASLSFDGDLVLTDPAANKVLWSAGAAAGAGGDRVVLLNTSNLQIQSGGGGGDGGSSPGIVWQSFDAPSETIVQGQNLTSATALYTSDRRFSMRMGTSYFGLYIEPPASSSGGGGVAAAMYWKHTALQAKAAIVDGGGPTYARVEPDGYLAMYQKEGPPADVLSFDTFNHGVRALRRMTLEADGNLRAYYWDSTGSRWVLDYTAITDPCGLPSTCGAYAVCVPPSGRCACLANATDVSGCAAANVGGGGGLCGRTGGEVGGLYWEEFLPFEHSPSAADCEVRCARNCSCWGAVYSNGTGYCYLMDYPAQMMVAADERKVGYFKVRSLEEAAAASGGGRAAGVKAALLAVGVTVLVAAAAFGAYRVWKRRCRTAVDARRQVVADDEGLSPGPYKNLGSFSSVELSSSFRR
;
A
#
# COMPACT_ATOMS: atom_id res chain seq x y z
N MET A 1 12.70 -61.63 26.05
CA MET A 1 12.55 -60.84 24.81
C MET A 1 12.28 -59.41 25.22
N GLU A 2 13.33 -58.63 25.48
CA GLU A 2 13.21 -57.18 25.68
C GLU A 2 13.79 -56.51 24.44
N ALA A 3 12.96 -55.74 23.75
CA ALA A 3 13.32 -55.05 22.53
C ALA A 3 14.08 -53.77 22.88
N VAL A 4 15.38 -53.76 22.61
CA VAL A 4 16.22 -52.56 22.64
C VAL A 4 15.78 -51.66 21.50
N ARG A 5 15.14 -50.53 21.83
CA ARG A 5 14.85 -49.45 20.89
C ARG A 5 16.13 -48.66 20.63
N CYS A 6 16.72 -48.83 19.44
CA CYS A 6 17.74 -47.93 18.91
C CYS A 6 17.13 -46.53 18.71
N PHE A 7 17.56 -45.57 19.53
CA PHE A 7 17.40 -44.16 19.19
C PHE A 7 18.46 -43.80 18.14
N VAL A 8 18.03 -43.59 16.91
CA VAL A 8 18.85 -42.91 15.90
C VAL A 8 18.88 -41.43 16.30
N VAL A 9 20.00 -41.00 16.87
CA VAL A 9 20.31 -39.58 17.03
C VAL A 9 20.54 -39.04 15.62
N LEU A 10 19.54 -38.33 15.08
CA LEU A 10 19.68 -37.57 13.85
C LEU A 10 20.63 -36.41 14.15
N CYS A 11 21.92 -36.64 13.90
CA CYS A 11 22.93 -35.59 13.96
C CYS A 11 22.67 -34.67 12.75
N VAL A 12 21.90 -33.59 12.96
CA VAL A 12 21.84 -32.50 11.98
C VAL A 12 23.22 -31.88 11.96
N ALA A 13 24.02 -32.24 10.96
CA ALA A 13 25.28 -31.57 10.69
C ALA A 13 24.94 -30.12 10.34
N VAL A 14 25.17 -29.20 11.27
CA VAL A 14 25.20 -27.78 10.95
C VAL A 14 26.38 -27.61 9.99
N ALA A 15 26.10 -27.44 8.70
CA ALA A 15 27.12 -27.14 7.72
C ALA A 15 27.86 -25.88 8.21
N ALA A 16 29.16 -25.99 8.45
CA ALA A 16 29.96 -24.85 8.85
C ALA A 16 29.94 -23.82 7.71
N ALA A 17 29.48 -22.61 8.00
CA ALA A 17 29.46 -21.52 7.03
C ALA A 17 30.87 -21.23 6.52
N LEU A 18 31.00 -20.95 5.23
CA LEU A 18 32.29 -20.63 4.62
C LEU A 18 32.74 -19.23 5.04
N ALA A 19 34.06 -18.99 5.06
CA ALA A 19 34.64 -17.66 5.28
C ALA A 19 34.84 -16.88 3.97
N SER A 20 34.89 -17.59 2.83
CA SER A 20 34.95 -17.00 1.48
C SER A 20 34.43 -17.99 0.45
N LEU A 21 33.86 -17.51 -0.65
CA LEU A 21 33.45 -18.32 -1.81
C LEU A 21 34.47 -18.14 -2.92
N GLY A 22 35.03 -19.23 -3.46
CA GLY A 22 35.95 -19.20 -4.60
C GLY A 22 35.28 -19.62 -5.91
N GLY A 23 35.95 -19.45 -7.04
CA GLY A 23 35.45 -19.84 -8.36
C GLY A 23 35.02 -21.32 -8.42
N GLY A 24 33.92 -21.59 -9.12
CA GLY A 24 33.28 -22.91 -9.20
C GLY A 24 32.41 -23.28 -8.00
N PHE A 25 32.21 -22.36 -7.04
CA PHE A 25 31.30 -22.60 -5.91
C PHE A 25 29.86 -22.72 -6.38
N SER A 26 29.12 -23.68 -5.82
CA SER A 26 27.68 -23.82 -6.01
C SER A 26 27.04 -24.52 -4.81
N VAL A 27 25.90 -24.00 -4.36
CA VAL A 27 25.08 -24.57 -3.28
C VAL A 27 23.60 -24.47 -3.64
N ALA A 28 22.87 -25.57 -3.45
CA ALA A 28 21.42 -25.61 -3.63
C ALA A 28 20.72 -25.22 -2.34
N HIS A 29 19.64 -24.45 -2.44
CA HIS A 29 18.79 -24.07 -1.32
C HIS A 29 18.17 -25.30 -0.64
N ASP A 30 18.44 -25.47 0.65
CA ASP A 30 17.79 -26.47 1.49
C ASP A 30 16.49 -25.93 2.10
N ARG A 31 15.39 -26.47 1.58
CA ARG A 31 14.02 -26.11 1.99
C ARG A 31 13.66 -26.56 3.41
N SER A 32 14.51 -27.36 4.06
CA SER A 32 14.33 -27.79 5.45
C SER A 32 14.50 -26.64 6.46
N TYR A 33 15.23 -25.59 6.07
CA TYR A 33 15.42 -24.41 6.91
C TYR A 33 14.10 -23.64 7.10
N SER A 34 13.89 -23.19 8.34
CA SER A 34 12.66 -22.50 8.72
C SER A 34 12.65 -21.02 8.33
N GLN A 35 13.79 -20.33 8.43
CA GLN A 35 13.88 -18.87 8.23
C GLN A 35 15.10 -18.44 7.42
N PHE A 36 16.29 -18.93 7.77
CA PHE A 36 17.54 -18.49 7.15
C PHE A 36 18.49 -19.67 7.02
N GLU A 37 18.99 -19.89 5.80
CA GLU A 37 20.01 -20.88 5.48
C GLU A 37 21.32 -20.14 5.21
N GLN A 38 22.25 -20.25 6.14
CA GLN A 38 23.52 -19.56 6.10
C GLN A 38 24.52 -20.22 5.15
N VAL A 39 25.20 -19.41 4.33
CA VAL A 39 26.17 -19.88 3.33
C VAL A 39 27.58 -19.34 3.62
N LEU A 40 27.68 -18.04 3.91
CA LEU A 40 28.95 -17.33 4.10
C LEU A 40 28.86 -16.47 5.37
N SER A 41 29.94 -16.40 6.14
CA SER A 41 30.04 -15.58 7.36
C SER A 41 31.12 -14.54 7.27
N ASP A 42 30.91 -13.43 7.98
CA ASP A 42 32.01 -12.52 8.27
C ASP A 42 32.97 -13.12 9.32
N PRO A 43 34.23 -12.65 9.41
CA PRO A 43 35.23 -13.19 10.34
C PRO A 43 34.84 -13.10 11.82
N THR A 44 33.91 -12.22 12.19
CA THR A 44 33.45 -12.05 13.59
C THR A 44 32.22 -12.88 13.94
N GLY A 45 31.55 -13.47 12.94
CA GLY A 45 30.33 -14.27 13.14
C GLY A 45 29.10 -13.44 13.53
N VAL A 46 29.09 -12.14 13.22
CA VAL A 46 27.99 -11.21 13.51
C VAL A 46 27.05 -11.08 12.30
N PHE A 47 27.61 -11.19 11.09
CA PHE A 47 26.90 -11.10 9.83
C PHE A 47 27.04 -12.38 9.02
N ALA A 48 25.99 -12.71 8.28
CA ALA A 48 25.99 -13.86 7.39
C ALA A 48 25.25 -13.56 6.10
N LEU A 49 25.76 -14.09 4.98
CA LEU A 49 25.05 -14.18 3.72
C LEU A 49 24.37 -15.55 3.62
N GLY A 50 23.13 -15.57 3.14
CA GLY A 50 22.38 -16.82 2.95
C GLY A 50 21.02 -16.65 2.32
N PHE A 51 20.31 -17.77 2.14
CA PHE A 51 18.94 -17.78 1.67
C PHE A 51 17.99 -17.38 2.81
N LEU A 52 17.12 -16.41 2.55
CA LEU A 52 16.21 -15.83 3.53
C LEU A 52 14.75 -16.03 3.13
N ARG A 53 13.95 -16.53 4.08
CA ARG A 53 12.50 -16.67 3.91
C ARG A 53 11.82 -15.35 4.24
N VAL A 54 11.22 -14.73 3.25
CA VAL A 54 10.51 -13.44 3.39
C VAL A 54 9.01 -13.65 3.23
N ASN A 55 8.20 -13.02 4.09
CA ASN A 55 6.73 -13.12 4.08
C ASN A 55 6.20 -14.57 4.04
N SER A 56 6.89 -15.50 4.70
CA SER A 56 6.62 -16.95 4.76
C SER A 56 6.77 -17.75 3.47
N THR A 57 6.60 -17.13 2.30
CA THR A 57 6.55 -17.82 1.01
C THR A 57 7.68 -17.44 0.06
N MET A 58 8.37 -16.33 0.29
CA MET A 58 9.33 -15.77 -0.66
C MET A 58 10.76 -16.13 -0.29
N LEU A 59 11.62 -16.25 -1.30
CA LEU A 59 13.04 -16.51 -1.19
C LEU A 59 13.82 -15.29 -1.68
N ASP A 60 14.62 -14.72 -0.79
CA ASP A 60 15.63 -13.72 -1.13
C ASP A 60 17.02 -14.25 -0.77
N LEU A 61 18.05 -13.70 -1.40
CA LEU A 61 19.43 -13.81 -0.91
C LEU A 61 19.71 -12.55 -0.07
N ALA A 62 20.25 -12.72 1.14
CA ALA A 62 20.37 -11.62 2.10
C ALA A 62 21.65 -11.66 2.93
N VAL A 63 22.14 -10.48 3.31
CA VAL A 63 23.09 -10.32 4.42
C VAL A 63 22.29 -10.01 5.68
N VAL A 64 22.39 -10.89 6.68
CA VAL A 64 21.62 -10.85 7.92
C VAL A 64 22.53 -10.52 9.10
N HIS A 65 22.06 -9.62 9.96
CA HIS A 65 22.64 -9.41 11.29
C HIS A 65 22.13 -10.50 12.25
N LEU A 66 22.96 -11.51 12.48
CA LEU A 66 22.60 -12.75 13.15
C LEU A 66 21.98 -12.56 14.54
N PRO A 67 22.49 -11.68 15.43
CA PRO A 67 21.87 -11.45 16.74
C PRO A 67 20.42 -10.96 16.69
N SER A 68 20.01 -10.36 15.58
CA SER A 68 18.68 -9.76 15.41
C SER A 68 17.80 -10.46 14.38
N SER A 69 18.37 -11.39 13.61
CA SER A 69 17.77 -11.97 12.39
C SER A 69 17.29 -10.93 11.35
N PHE A 70 17.77 -9.68 11.44
CA PHE A 70 17.36 -8.61 10.54
C PHE A 70 18.18 -8.63 9.25
N PRO A 71 17.54 -8.59 8.07
CA PRO A 71 18.25 -8.50 6.79
C PRO A 71 18.72 -7.06 6.54
N LEU A 72 20.02 -6.82 6.73
CA LEU A 72 20.64 -5.51 6.49
C LEU A 72 20.75 -5.17 4.99
N TRP A 73 20.83 -6.21 4.15
CA TRP A 73 20.85 -6.08 2.70
C TRP A 73 20.15 -7.28 2.07
N ARG A 74 19.43 -7.06 0.96
CA ARG A 74 18.81 -8.13 0.17
C ARG A 74 19.05 -7.95 -1.32
N ALA A 75 19.36 -9.05 -1.98
CA ALA A 75 19.25 -9.19 -3.42
C ALA A 75 17.77 -9.41 -3.77
N ILE A 76 17.06 -8.33 -4.12
CA ILE A 76 15.65 -8.39 -4.50
C ILE A 76 15.56 -8.72 -5.99
N PRO A 77 15.12 -9.92 -6.38
CA PRO A 77 14.94 -10.26 -7.79
C PRO A 77 13.76 -9.50 -8.39
N ASP A 78 13.81 -9.19 -9.69
CA ASP A 78 12.69 -8.53 -10.40
C ASP A 78 11.39 -9.34 -10.36
N ARG A 79 11.52 -10.66 -10.19
CA ARG A 79 10.41 -11.55 -9.90
C ARG A 79 10.71 -12.31 -8.63
N PRO A 80 9.91 -12.14 -7.57
CA PRO A 80 10.10 -12.82 -6.31
C PRO A 80 10.10 -14.36 -6.49
N ALA A 81 11.15 -15.02 -5.98
CA ALA A 81 11.24 -16.47 -5.98
C ALA A 81 10.41 -17.08 -4.83
N GLN A 82 9.89 -18.28 -5.02
CA GLN A 82 9.16 -19.00 -3.97
C GLN A 82 10.15 -19.78 -3.11
N TRP A 83 10.05 -19.69 -1.79
CA TRP A 83 10.86 -20.47 -0.84
C TRP A 83 10.75 -21.98 -1.07
N SER A 84 9.57 -22.47 -1.45
CA SER A 84 9.38 -23.90 -1.73
C SER A 84 10.01 -24.37 -3.05
N ALA A 85 10.40 -23.44 -3.94
CA ALA A 85 10.97 -23.76 -5.24
C ALA A 85 12.48 -24.08 -5.13
N PRO A 86 13.01 -24.91 -6.04
CA PRO A 86 14.45 -25.10 -6.15
C PRO A 86 15.15 -23.76 -6.45
N ALA A 87 16.24 -23.49 -5.74
CA ALA A 87 17.13 -22.38 -6.04
C ALA A 87 18.57 -22.82 -5.83
N SER A 88 19.52 -22.18 -6.52
CA SER A 88 20.94 -22.44 -6.38
C SER A 88 21.71 -21.12 -6.40
N LEU A 89 22.62 -20.96 -5.44
CA LEU A 89 23.59 -19.87 -5.42
C LEU A 89 24.91 -20.40 -5.95
N SER A 90 25.47 -19.72 -6.94
CA SER A 90 26.76 -20.08 -7.55
C SER A 90 27.67 -18.87 -7.67
N PHE A 91 28.97 -19.13 -7.63
CA PHE A 91 29.99 -18.11 -7.89
C PHE A 91 31.06 -18.64 -8.85
N ASP A 92 31.17 -17.98 -9.99
CA ASP A 92 32.24 -18.17 -10.97
C ASP A 92 32.52 -16.84 -11.67
N GLY A 93 33.28 -15.97 -11.00
CA GLY A 93 33.52 -14.59 -11.43
C GLY A 93 32.37 -13.61 -11.15
N ASP A 94 31.13 -14.08 -11.14
CA ASP A 94 29.93 -13.35 -10.71
C ASP A 94 29.12 -14.16 -9.69
N LEU A 95 28.41 -13.48 -8.79
CA LEU A 95 27.53 -14.11 -7.80
C LEU A 95 26.10 -14.18 -8.35
N VAL A 96 25.61 -15.39 -8.57
CA VAL A 96 24.35 -15.62 -9.30
C VAL A 96 23.41 -16.52 -8.50
N LEU A 97 22.17 -16.06 -8.35
CA LEU A 97 21.05 -16.84 -7.81
C LEU A 97 20.19 -17.34 -8.98
N THR A 98 19.99 -18.64 -9.08
CA THR A 98 19.27 -19.29 -10.17
C THR A 98 18.14 -20.18 -9.68
N ASP A 99 17.10 -20.34 -10.52
CA ASP A 99 16.15 -21.44 -10.44
C ASP A 99 16.62 -22.52 -11.44
N PRO A 100 17.26 -23.60 -10.96
CA PRO A 100 17.77 -24.65 -11.84
C PRO A 100 16.67 -25.45 -12.52
N ALA A 101 15.46 -25.52 -11.95
CA ALA A 101 14.34 -26.26 -12.54
C ALA A 101 13.74 -25.50 -13.73
N ALA A 102 13.67 -24.16 -13.63
CA ALA A 102 13.22 -23.30 -14.71
C ALA A 102 14.33 -22.82 -15.66
N ASN A 103 15.59 -23.19 -15.37
CA ASN A 103 16.79 -22.69 -16.05
C ASN A 103 16.80 -21.16 -16.17
N LYS A 104 16.52 -20.47 -15.06
CA LYS A 104 16.33 -19.02 -15.03
C LYS A 104 17.24 -18.36 -13.99
N VAL A 105 17.88 -17.25 -14.36
CA VAL A 105 18.54 -16.35 -13.41
C VAL A 105 17.48 -15.56 -12.65
N LEU A 106 17.48 -15.71 -11.33
CA LEU A 106 16.60 -14.97 -10.42
C LEU A 106 17.22 -13.61 -10.09
N TRP A 107 18.53 -13.59 -9.82
CA TRP A 107 19.30 -12.39 -9.54
C TRP A 107 20.80 -12.62 -9.85
N SER A 108 21.53 -11.57 -10.20
CA SER A 108 22.99 -11.59 -10.29
C SER A 108 23.57 -10.26 -9.80
N ALA A 109 24.79 -10.30 -9.25
CA ALA A 109 25.52 -9.07 -8.92
C ALA A 109 25.88 -8.27 -10.18
N GLY A 110 26.02 -8.95 -11.32
CA GLY A 110 26.30 -8.30 -12.60
C GLY A 110 27.74 -7.79 -12.68
N ALA A 111 28.66 -8.42 -11.95
CA ALA A 111 30.09 -8.18 -12.13
C ALA A 111 30.43 -8.49 -13.60
N ALA A 112 31.04 -7.55 -14.32
CA ALA A 112 31.21 -7.66 -15.77
C ALA A 112 31.91 -8.99 -16.13
N ALA A 113 31.37 -9.70 -17.13
CA ALA A 113 31.99 -10.94 -17.60
C ALA A 113 33.45 -10.67 -18.01
N GLY A 114 34.41 -11.29 -17.30
CA GLY A 114 35.84 -11.04 -17.47
C GLY A 114 36.48 -10.04 -16.49
N ALA A 115 35.73 -9.51 -15.51
CA ALA A 115 36.25 -8.56 -14.50
C ALA A 115 37.20 -9.17 -13.46
N GLY A 116 37.48 -10.48 -13.53
CA GLY A 116 38.47 -11.14 -12.68
C GLY A 116 38.08 -11.19 -11.20
N GLY A 117 36.80 -11.40 -10.89
CA GLY A 117 36.37 -11.70 -9.53
C GLY A 117 36.87 -13.07 -9.09
N ASP A 118 37.73 -13.11 -8.08
CA ASP A 118 38.39 -14.35 -7.64
C ASP A 118 37.68 -14.97 -6.44
N ARG A 119 37.10 -14.13 -5.58
CA ARG A 119 36.41 -14.58 -4.38
C ARG A 119 35.30 -13.64 -3.93
N VAL A 120 34.33 -14.19 -3.21
CA VAL A 120 33.32 -13.46 -2.45
C VAL A 120 33.69 -13.48 -0.97
N VAL A 121 33.65 -12.32 -0.32
CA VAL A 121 33.88 -12.17 1.13
C VAL A 121 32.80 -11.30 1.76
N LEU A 122 32.45 -11.60 3.00
CA LEU A 122 31.59 -10.74 3.82
C LEU A 122 32.45 -10.06 4.88
N LEU A 123 32.46 -8.73 4.88
CA LEU A 123 33.22 -7.95 5.86
C LEU A 123 32.45 -7.80 7.18
N ASN A 124 33.17 -7.51 8.26
CA ASN A 124 32.60 -7.20 9.59
C ASN A 124 31.84 -5.86 9.63
N THR A 125 31.75 -5.15 8.51
CA THR A 125 30.89 -3.98 8.31
C THR A 125 29.56 -4.36 7.65
N SER A 126 29.28 -5.65 7.47
CA SER A 126 28.17 -6.20 6.67
C SER A 126 28.26 -5.93 5.16
N ASN A 127 29.43 -5.48 4.67
CA ASN A 127 29.63 -5.28 3.24
C ASN A 127 30.05 -6.59 2.56
N LEU A 128 29.17 -7.13 1.72
CA LEU A 128 29.46 -8.26 0.84
C LEU A 128 30.22 -7.75 -0.39
N GLN A 129 31.38 -8.34 -0.68
CA GLN A 129 32.24 -7.92 -1.79
C GLN A 129 32.64 -9.09 -2.68
N ILE A 130 32.67 -8.83 -4.00
CA ILE A 130 33.42 -9.62 -4.97
C ILE A 130 34.77 -8.95 -5.13
N GLN A 131 35.84 -9.65 -4.79
CA GLN A 131 37.21 -9.16 -4.84
C GLN A 131 37.98 -9.81 -5.97
N SER A 132 38.78 -9.02 -6.69
CA SER A 132 39.80 -9.56 -7.60
C SER A 132 41.09 -9.88 -6.85
N GLY A 133 41.78 -10.93 -7.26
CA GLY A 133 43.10 -11.24 -6.75
C GLY A 133 44.09 -10.18 -7.23
N GLY A 134 44.71 -9.49 -6.28
CA GLY A 134 45.85 -8.65 -6.56
C GLY A 134 47.04 -9.52 -7.00
N GLY A 135 47.21 -9.68 -8.30
CA GLY A 135 48.50 -10.05 -8.88
C GLY A 135 49.49 -8.92 -8.67
N GLY A 136 50.40 -9.10 -7.72
CA GLY A 136 51.62 -8.32 -7.57
C GLY A 136 52.47 -8.99 -6.50
N GLY A 137 53.60 -9.58 -6.89
CA GLY A 137 54.56 -10.25 -6.00
C GLY A 137 55.22 -9.33 -4.95
N ASP A 138 54.66 -8.16 -4.71
CA ASP A 138 55.10 -7.21 -3.70
C ASP A 138 53.96 -7.12 -2.68
N GLY A 139 54.12 -7.79 -1.54
CA GLY A 139 53.08 -8.08 -0.53
C GLY A 139 52.48 -6.87 0.20
N GLY A 140 51.85 -5.94 -0.53
CA GLY A 140 51.27 -4.70 0.01
C GLY A 140 50.02 -4.16 -0.69
N SER A 141 49.57 -4.71 -1.83
CA SER A 141 48.37 -4.18 -2.51
C SER A 141 47.08 -4.79 -1.95
N SER A 142 46.12 -3.94 -1.53
CA SER A 142 44.77 -4.38 -1.16
C SER A 142 44.06 -5.01 -2.36
N PRO A 143 43.22 -6.04 -2.16
CA PRO A 143 42.47 -6.66 -3.26
C PRO A 143 41.54 -5.64 -3.94
N GLY A 144 41.43 -5.72 -5.27
CA GLY A 144 40.51 -4.85 -6.01
C GLY A 144 39.06 -5.22 -5.72
N ILE A 145 38.17 -4.23 -5.60
CA ILE A 145 36.73 -4.45 -5.42
C ILE A 145 36.07 -4.44 -6.79
N VAL A 146 35.54 -5.57 -7.23
CA VAL A 146 34.83 -5.72 -8.51
C VAL A 146 33.37 -5.33 -8.36
N TRP A 147 32.76 -5.70 -7.23
CA TRP A 147 31.38 -5.39 -6.87
C TRP A 147 31.24 -5.38 -5.36
N GLN A 148 30.32 -4.57 -4.83
CA GLN A 148 29.98 -4.59 -3.41
C GLN A 148 28.51 -4.25 -3.15
N SER A 149 27.94 -4.89 -2.12
CA SER A 149 26.55 -4.69 -1.69
C SER A 149 26.24 -3.25 -1.27
N PHE A 150 27.25 -2.53 -0.76
CA PHE A 150 27.09 -1.14 -0.32
C PHE A 150 26.76 -0.17 -1.46
N ASP A 151 27.11 -0.51 -2.70
CA ASP A 151 26.78 0.30 -3.89
C ASP A 151 25.40 -0.05 -4.47
N ALA A 152 24.78 -1.13 -3.97
CA ALA A 152 23.48 -1.63 -4.41
C ALA A 152 22.53 -1.90 -3.22
N PRO A 153 22.21 -0.90 -2.37
CA PRO A 153 21.31 -1.08 -1.23
C PRO A 153 19.90 -1.54 -1.62
N SER A 154 19.19 -2.12 -0.67
CA SER A 154 17.77 -2.47 -0.79
C SER A 154 16.88 -1.41 -0.11
N GLU A 155 16.28 -1.72 1.04
CA GLU A 155 15.49 -0.79 1.86
C GLU A 155 16.34 -0.01 2.86
N THR A 156 17.56 -0.48 3.14
CA THR A 156 18.35 -0.09 4.31
C THR A 156 19.73 0.41 3.91
N ILE A 157 20.16 1.51 4.54
CA ILE A 157 21.58 1.89 4.64
C ILE A 157 22.09 1.55 6.03
N VAL A 158 23.29 1.00 6.09
CA VAL A 158 23.97 0.68 7.35
C VAL A 158 25.06 1.69 7.66
N GLN A 159 25.53 1.69 8.91
CA GLN A 159 26.63 2.56 9.30
C GLN A 159 27.85 2.41 8.37
N GLY A 160 28.51 3.52 8.05
CA GLY A 160 29.71 3.52 7.19
C GLY A 160 29.43 3.29 5.70
N GLN A 161 28.20 2.97 5.29
CA GLN A 161 27.81 2.90 3.88
C GLN A 161 27.58 4.30 3.31
N ASN A 162 28.10 4.56 2.11
CA ASN A 162 27.83 5.79 1.37
C ASN A 162 26.62 5.61 0.46
N LEU A 163 25.55 6.36 0.70
CA LEU A 163 24.45 6.48 -0.23
C LEU A 163 24.69 7.67 -1.16
N THR A 164 24.88 7.39 -2.45
CA THR A 164 25.13 8.40 -3.49
C THR A 164 23.92 8.56 -4.41
N SER A 165 23.96 9.54 -5.31
CA SER A 165 22.93 9.72 -6.35
C SER A 165 22.93 8.64 -7.43
N ALA A 166 23.89 7.70 -7.40
CA ALA A 166 23.94 6.57 -8.34
C ALA A 166 22.95 5.45 -7.97
N THR A 167 22.41 5.47 -6.74
CA THR A 167 21.51 4.43 -6.22
C THR A 167 20.40 5.06 -5.39
N ALA A 168 19.45 4.24 -4.95
CA ALA A 168 18.30 4.64 -4.17
C ALA A 168 17.86 3.51 -3.24
N LEU A 169 17.20 3.86 -2.14
CA LEU A 169 16.48 2.88 -1.34
C LEU A 169 15.11 2.70 -1.92
N TYR A 170 14.61 1.47 -1.93
CA TYR A 170 13.24 1.15 -2.32
C TYR A 170 12.59 0.30 -1.26
N THR A 171 11.30 0.52 -1.01
CA THR A 171 10.50 -0.45 -0.26
C THR A 171 10.39 -1.76 -1.02
N SER A 172 10.09 -2.85 -0.32
CA SER A 172 9.99 -4.19 -0.94
C SER A 172 8.94 -4.29 -2.05
N ASP A 173 7.89 -3.48 -1.97
CA ASP A 173 6.83 -3.36 -2.99
C ASP A 173 7.15 -2.30 -4.06
N ARG A 174 8.32 -1.66 -3.97
CA ARG A 174 8.80 -0.53 -4.79
C ARG A 174 7.81 0.64 -4.87
N ARG A 175 6.95 0.80 -3.87
CA ARG A 175 5.98 1.90 -3.81
C ARG A 175 6.63 3.21 -3.37
N PHE A 176 7.70 3.14 -2.60
CA PHE A 176 8.43 4.32 -2.15
C PHE A 176 9.92 4.19 -2.43
N SER A 177 10.58 5.34 -2.63
CA SER A 177 12.03 5.40 -2.69
C SER A 177 12.63 6.56 -1.92
N MET A 178 13.90 6.42 -1.55
CA MET A 178 14.75 7.51 -1.05
C MET A 178 15.88 7.75 -2.03
N ARG A 179 16.03 9.00 -2.48
CA ARG A 179 17.03 9.38 -3.49
C ARG A 179 17.83 10.60 -3.06
N MET A 180 19.12 10.59 -3.39
CA MET A 180 20.00 11.75 -3.22
C MET A 180 19.82 12.73 -4.38
N GLY A 181 19.66 14.01 -4.05
CA GLY A 181 19.86 15.14 -4.95
C GLY A 181 21.27 15.72 -4.85
N THR A 182 21.49 16.88 -5.46
CA THR A 182 22.80 17.57 -5.42
C THR A 182 23.17 18.10 -4.04
N SER A 183 22.18 18.54 -3.26
CA SER A 183 22.34 19.14 -1.92
C SER A 183 21.23 18.74 -0.95
N TYR A 184 20.50 17.68 -1.26
CA TYR A 184 19.36 17.21 -0.46
C TYR A 184 19.20 15.71 -0.63
N PHE A 185 18.35 15.10 0.20
CA PHE A 185 17.74 13.81 -0.12
C PHE A 185 16.24 13.92 0.05
N GLY A 186 15.49 13.12 -0.71
CA GLY A 186 14.03 13.16 -0.73
C GLY A 186 13.43 11.78 -0.68
N LEU A 187 12.19 11.72 -0.20
CA LEU A 187 11.35 10.53 -0.23
C LEU A 187 10.30 10.70 -1.33
N TYR A 188 10.11 9.64 -2.11
CA TYR A 188 9.31 9.65 -3.33
C TYR A 188 8.28 8.53 -3.29
N ILE A 189 7.07 8.81 -3.74
CA ILE A 189 6.10 7.78 -4.10
C ILE A 189 6.30 7.45 -5.57
N GLU A 190 6.53 6.17 -5.83
CA GLU A 190 6.73 5.66 -7.18
C GLU A 190 5.37 5.46 -7.86
N PRO A 191 5.26 5.79 -9.15
CA PRO A 191 4.08 5.44 -9.92
C PRO A 191 3.97 3.91 -10.00
N PRO A 192 2.74 3.36 -10.10
CA PRO A 192 2.58 1.95 -10.40
C PRO A 192 3.30 1.61 -11.71
N ALA A 193 3.98 0.46 -11.75
CA ALA A 193 4.74 0.03 -12.92
C ALA A 193 3.84 0.06 -14.18
N SER A 194 4.12 0.98 -15.11
CA SER A 194 3.37 1.07 -16.38
C SER A 194 3.65 -0.16 -17.22
N SER A 195 2.59 -0.88 -17.61
CA SER A 195 2.67 -1.99 -18.57
C SER A 195 2.77 -1.53 -20.03
N SER A 196 2.77 -0.22 -20.30
CA SER A 196 2.81 0.35 -21.66
C SER A 196 3.90 1.39 -21.78
N GLY A 197 4.90 1.08 -22.59
CA GLY A 197 6.08 1.90 -22.81
C GLY A 197 5.79 3.30 -23.35
N GLY A 198 6.65 4.24 -22.98
CA GLY A 198 6.83 5.52 -23.66
C GLY A 198 6.01 6.68 -23.08
N GLY A 199 6.30 7.08 -21.84
CA GLY A 199 5.73 8.27 -21.19
C GLY A 199 5.42 8.01 -19.72
N GLY A 200 6.44 7.70 -18.91
CA GLY A 200 6.25 7.39 -17.49
C GLY A 200 5.87 8.64 -16.69
N VAL A 201 4.90 8.49 -15.78
CA VAL A 201 4.63 9.45 -14.72
C VAL A 201 5.90 9.60 -13.87
N ALA A 202 6.30 10.83 -13.53
CA ALA A 202 7.46 11.05 -12.66
C ALA A 202 7.10 10.68 -11.21
N ALA A 203 8.05 10.06 -10.48
CA ALA A 203 7.89 9.82 -9.05
C ALA A 203 7.67 11.15 -8.31
N ALA A 204 6.65 11.20 -7.44
CA ALA A 204 6.30 12.41 -6.71
C ALA A 204 7.03 12.43 -5.37
N MET A 205 7.78 13.49 -5.09
CA MET A 205 8.44 13.69 -3.80
C MET A 205 7.39 14.13 -2.76
N TYR A 206 7.43 13.57 -1.55
CA TYR A 206 6.53 13.92 -0.44
C TYR A 206 7.29 14.25 0.85
N TRP A 207 8.62 14.34 0.77
CA TRP A 207 9.45 14.80 1.87
C TRP A 207 10.83 15.13 1.34
N LYS A 208 11.46 16.15 1.91
CA LYS A 208 12.79 16.60 1.50
C LYS A 208 13.58 17.11 2.69
N HIS A 209 14.83 16.67 2.81
CA HIS A 209 15.82 17.26 3.71
C HIS A 209 16.96 17.88 2.92
N THR A 210 17.11 19.20 3.05
CA THR A 210 18.14 19.98 2.36
C THR A 210 19.32 20.21 3.28
N ALA A 211 20.54 20.01 2.77
CA ALA A 211 21.75 20.26 3.52
C ALA A 211 21.82 21.72 3.96
N LEU A 212 21.98 21.95 5.28
CA LEU A 212 22.04 23.28 5.86
C LEU A 212 23.38 23.99 5.62
N GLN A 213 24.40 23.26 5.16
CA GLN A 213 25.77 23.76 4.95
C GLN A 213 26.39 24.33 6.23
N ALA A 214 26.03 23.76 7.38
CA ALA A 214 26.36 24.29 8.71
C ALA A 214 27.86 24.20 9.04
N LYS A 215 28.58 23.21 8.51
CA LYS A 215 30.02 23.02 8.75
C LYS A 215 30.88 23.09 7.48
N ALA A 216 30.32 22.73 6.32
CA ALA A 216 30.99 22.84 5.03
C ALA A 216 30.01 23.33 3.96
N ALA A 217 30.49 24.24 3.11
CA ALA A 217 29.72 24.72 1.96
C ALA A 217 29.70 23.66 0.85
N ILE A 218 28.55 23.53 0.19
CA ILE A 218 28.43 22.74 -1.03
C ILE A 218 28.88 23.62 -2.20
N VAL A 219 29.87 23.16 -2.94
CA VAL A 219 30.50 23.91 -4.03
C VAL A 219 29.95 23.43 -5.37
N ASP A 220 29.53 24.37 -6.21
CA ASP A 220 29.10 24.06 -7.58
C ASP A 220 30.24 23.43 -8.38
N GLY A 221 29.95 22.35 -9.09
CA GLY A 221 30.96 21.55 -9.81
C GLY A 221 31.82 20.66 -8.91
N GLY A 222 31.63 20.69 -7.58
CA GLY A 222 32.36 19.86 -6.61
C GLY A 222 31.96 18.38 -6.55
N GLY A 223 31.03 17.95 -7.42
CA GLY A 223 30.44 16.60 -7.41
C GLY A 223 29.15 16.51 -6.57
N PRO A 224 28.41 15.39 -6.67
CA PRO A 224 27.17 15.19 -5.93
C PRO A 224 27.43 14.90 -4.44
N THR A 225 26.47 15.26 -3.58
CA THR A 225 26.52 14.86 -2.16
C THR A 225 26.18 13.37 -1.98
N TYR A 226 26.74 12.77 -0.94
CA TYR A 226 26.36 11.46 -0.43
C TYR A 226 26.00 11.52 1.05
N ALA A 227 25.19 10.58 1.50
CA ALA A 227 24.78 10.44 2.90
C ALA A 227 25.42 9.19 3.54
N ARG A 228 25.78 9.28 4.83
CA ARG A 228 26.33 8.17 5.61
C ARG A 228 25.74 8.18 7.01
N VAL A 229 25.27 7.02 7.48
CA VAL A 229 24.84 6.83 8.87
C VAL A 229 26.09 6.67 9.74
N GLU A 230 26.20 7.49 10.77
CA GLU A 230 27.34 7.51 11.68
C GLU A 230 27.00 6.83 13.01
N PRO A 231 27.95 6.10 13.62
CA PRO A 231 27.72 5.30 14.82
C PRO A 231 27.37 6.17 16.05
N ASP A 232 27.66 7.46 16.01
CA ASP A 232 27.44 8.42 17.09
C ASP A 232 26.04 9.09 17.04
N GLY A 233 25.11 8.56 16.23
CA GLY A 233 23.69 8.91 16.29
C GLY A 233 23.27 10.04 15.36
N TYR A 234 23.78 10.06 14.13
CA TYR A 234 23.34 11.02 13.13
C TYR A 234 23.51 10.49 11.71
N LEU A 235 22.80 11.09 10.76
CA LEU A 235 23.05 10.97 9.33
C LEU A 235 23.84 12.21 8.90
N ALA A 236 25.01 12.00 8.30
CA ALA A 236 25.80 13.09 7.75
C ALA A 236 25.71 13.13 6.23
N MET A 237 25.64 14.35 5.68
CA MET A 237 25.77 14.60 4.25
C MET A 237 27.13 15.21 3.95
N TYR A 238 27.84 14.62 3.00
CA TYR A 238 29.16 15.04 2.57
C TYR A 238 29.14 15.33 1.08
N GLN A 239 29.90 16.32 0.63
CA GLN A 239 30.26 16.46 -0.79
C GLN A 239 31.64 15.86 -1.06
N LYS A 240 32.54 15.95 -0.07
CA LYS A 240 33.88 15.36 -0.05
C LYS A 240 34.20 14.90 1.37
N GLU A 241 35.15 13.99 1.52
CA GLU A 241 35.65 13.58 2.83
C GLU A 241 36.17 14.79 3.63
N GLY A 242 35.91 14.78 4.94
CA GLY A 242 36.16 15.92 5.84
C GLY A 242 34.91 16.29 6.65
N PRO A 243 34.76 17.56 7.08
CA PRO A 243 33.57 18.01 7.78
C PRO A 243 32.31 17.84 6.91
N PRO A 244 31.20 17.30 7.45
CA PRO A 244 29.97 17.14 6.68
C PRO A 244 29.35 18.50 6.35
N ALA A 245 28.72 18.61 5.18
CA ALA A 245 27.92 19.78 4.83
C ALA A 245 26.69 19.89 5.75
N ASP A 246 26.12 18.76 6.15
CA ASP A 246 24.94 18.72 7.01
C ASP A 246 24.96 17.53 7.98
N VAL A 247 24.31 17.71 9.13
CA VAL A 247 24.14 16.69 10.15
C VAL A 247 22.68 16.63 10.57
N LEU A 248 21.99 15.56 10.20
CA LEU A 248 20.67 15.22 10.69
C LEU A 248 20.82 14.38 11.96
N SER A 249 20.52 15.00 13.11
CA SER A 249 20.70 14.39 14.42
C SER A 249 19.59 13.38 14.72
N PHE A 250 19.95 12.27 15.35
CA PHE A 250 19.00 11.30 15.93
C PHE A 250 18.82 11.55 17.43
N ASP A 251 17.89 10.85 18.07
CA ASP A 251 17.53 11.03 19.49
C ASP A 251 18.71 10.79 20.44
N THR A 252 19.65 9.91 20.06
CA THR A 252 20.85 9.62 20.85
C THR A 252 22.08 10.47 20.49
N PHE A 253 21.96 11.42 19.56
CA PHE A 253 23.05 12.33 19.20
C PHE A 253 23.54 13.13 20.41
N ASN A 254 24.85 13.18 20.65
CA ASN A 254 25.47 13.80 21.83
C ASN A 254 25.06 13.22 23.20
N HIS A 255 24.39 12.06 23.24
CA HIS A 255 24.04 11.36 24.48
C HIS A 255 25.07 10.27 24.85
N GLY A 256 26.20 10.17 24.13
CA GLY A 256 27.28 9.22 24.40
C GLY A 256 26.98 7.77 23.97
N VAL A 257 25.93 7.55 23.19
CA VAL A 257 25.54 6.22 22.68
C VAL A 257 26.19 5.98 21.32
N ARG A 258 27.20 5.10 21.31
CA ARG A 258 27.85 4.62 20.10
C ARG A 258 27.53 3.15 19.87
N ALA A 259 26.84 2.83 18.78
CA ALA A 259 26.33 1.48 18.50
C ALA A 259 26.23 1.21 17.00
N LEU A 260 26.05 -0.07 16.63
CA LEU A 260 25.69 -0.45 15.26
C LEU A 260 24.38 0.23 14.87
N ARG A 261 24.37 0.97 13.76
CA ARG A 261 23.20 1.71 13.29
C ARG A 261 22.78 1.34 11.88
N ARG A 262 21.49 1.51 11.62
CA ARG A 262 20.88 1.41 10.30
C ARG A 262 19.82 2.50 10.13
N MET A 263 19.55 2.86 8.89
CA MET A 263 18.41 3.68 8.51
C MET A 263 17.66 2.96 7.39
N THR A 264 16.35 2.81 7.54
CA THR A 264 15.51 1.98 6.69
C THR A 264 14.32 2.78 6.18
N LEU A 265 14.07 2.70 4.87
CA LEU A 265 12.83 3.14 4.25
C LEU A 265 11.77 2.06 4.45
N GLU A 266 10.77 2.35 5.26
CA GLU A 266 9.75 1.37 5.64
C GLU A 266 8.55 1.38 4.69
N ALA A 267 7.75 0.32 4.77
CA ALA A 267 6.62 0.08 3.86
C ALA A 267 5.52 1.16 3.93
N ASP A 268 5.49 1.99 4.97
CA ASP A 268 4.60 3.15 5.10
C ASP A 268 5.12 4.40 4.37
N GLY A 269 6.33 4.34 3.81
CA GLY A 269 7.04 5.46 3.19
C GLY A 269 7.83 6.31 4.20
N ASN A 270 7.91 5.93 5.48
CA ASN A 270 8.71 6.70 6.41
C ASN A 270 10.16 6.21 6.43
N LEU A 271 11.07 7.15 6.71
CA LEU A 271 12.47 6.84 6.91
C LEU A 271 12.78 6.84 8.40
N ARG A 272 13.24 5.70 8.92
CA ARG A 272 13.52 5.50 10.35
C ARG A 272 14.94 5.07 10.58
N ALA A 273 15.58 5.60 11.62
CA ALA A 273 16.90 5.14 12.07
C ALA A 273 16.77 4.30 13.33
N TYR A 274 17.65 3.30 13.43
CA TYR A 274 17.70 2.36 14.54
C TYR A 274 19.14 2.16 15.00
N TYR A 275 19.33 1.99 16.31
CA TYR A 275 20.57 1.44 16.86
C TYR A 275 20.34 0.06 17.46
N TRP A 276 21.38 -0.78 17.41
CA TRP A 276 21.35 -2.09 18.05
C TRP A 276 21.70 -1.96 19.53
N ASP A 277 20.73 -2.27 20.39
CA ASP A 277 20.94 -2.44 21.83
C ASP A 277 21.36 -3.89 22.09
N SER A 278 22.66 -4.11 22.27
CA SER A 278 23.22 -5.44 22.54
C SER A 278 22.78 -6.02 23.88
N THR A 279 22.36 -5.17 24.83
CA THR A 279 21.92 -5.62 26.16
C THR A 279 20.49 -6.15 26.09
N GLY A 280 19.64 -5.45 25.34
CA GLY A 280 18.25 -5.84 25.09
C GLY A 280 18.05 -6.76 23.89
N SER A 281 19.11 -7.09 23.13
CA SER A 281 19.07 -7.84 21.87
C SER A 281 17.97 -7.38 20.92
N ARG A 282 17.89 -6.06 20.69
CA ARG A 282 16.84 -5.45 19.87
C ARG A 282 17.31 -4.22 19.12
N TRP A 283 16.67 -3.94 18.00
CA TRP A 283 16.77 -2.65 17.33
C TRP A 283 15.88 -1.64 18.05
N VAL A 284 16.45 -0.50 18.44
CA VAL A 284 15.75 0.59 19.11
C VAL A 284 15.55 1.72 18.11
N LEU A 285 14.31 2.20 17.97
CA LEU A 285 13.99 3.37 17.16
C LEU A 285 14.69 4.60 17.74
N ASP A 286 15.35 5.36 16.89
CA ASP A 286 16.20 6.48 17.28
C ASP A 286 15.93 7.74 16.47
N TYR A 287 15.23 7.62 15.35
CA TYR A 287 14.81 8.75 14.53
C TYR A 287 13.64 8.35 13.65
N THR A 288 12.71 9.29 13.43
CA THR A 288 11.62 9.18 12.45
C THR A 288 11.54 10.47 11.65
N ALA A 289 11.62 10.37 10.32
CA ALA A 289 11.63 11.54 9.45
C ALA A 289 10.31 12.33 9.45
N ILE A 290 9.19 11.61 9.41
CA ILE A 290 7.84 12.19 9.38
C ILE A 290 7.08 11.78 10.63
N THR A 291 6.89 12.70 11.57
CA THR A 291 6.19 12.42 12.83
C THR A 291 4.68 12.68 12.76
N ASP A 292 4.23 13.54 11.84
CA ASP A 292 2.81 13.76 11.59
C ASP A 292 2.26 12.63 10.73
N PRO A 293 1.26 11.84 11.20
CA PRO A 293 0.62 10.82 10.37
C PRO A 293 0.11 11.38 9.04
N CYS A 294 -0.40 12.62 9.01
CA CYS A 294 -0.90 13.20 7.77
C CYS A 294 0.21 13.65 6.81
N GLY A 295 1.48 13.71 7.25
CA GLY A 295 2.63 13.91 6.38
C GLY A 295 3.02 12.67 5.58
N LEU A 296 2.49 11.48 5.92
CA LEU A 296 2.79 10.25 5.19
C LEU A 296 1.84 10.06 3.99
N PRO A 297 2.37 9.55 2.88
CA PRO A 297 1.66 9.51 1.60
C PRO A 297 0.52 8.48 1.54
N SER A 298 0.46 7.54 2.49
CA SER A 298 -0.45 6.40 2.46
C SER A 298 -1.26 6.21 3.73
N THR A 299 -1.30 7.23 4.60
CA THR A 299 -2.08 7.21 5.86
C THR A 299 -3.56 7.02 5.59
N CYS A 300 -4.05 7.65 4.52
CA CYS A 300 -5.43 7.48 4.05
C CYS A 300 -5.45 6.80 2.68
N GLY A 301 -6.48 5.99 2.46
CA GLY A 301 -6.71 5.36 1.17
C GLY A 301 -7.05 6.38 0.08
N ALA A 302 -7.11 5.91 -1.17
CA ALA A 302 -7.53 6.77 -2.27
C ALA A 302 -8.89 7.44 -1.99
N TYR A 303 -9.04 8.69 -2.40
CA TYR A 303 -10.25 9.50 -2.23
C TYR A 303 -10.61 9.83 -0.77
N ALA A 304 -9.65 9.72 0.14
CA ALA A 304 -9.78 10.09 1.53
C ALA A 304 -8.78 11.20 1.90
N VAL A 305 -9.21 12.10 2.79
CA VAL A 305 -8.43 13.21 3.33
C VAL A 305 -8.02 12.88 4.75
N CYS A 306 -6.75 13.05 5.06
CA CYS A 306 -6.21 12.94 6.41
C CYS A 306 -6.50 14.20 7.21
N VAL A 307 -7.11 14.03 8.38
CA VAL A 307 -7.49 15.12 9.28
C VAL A 307 -6.47 15.21 10.44
N PRO A 308 -5.59 16.22 10.44
CA PRO A 308 -4.64 16.43 11.53
C PRO A 308 -5.34 16.93 12.81
N PRO A 309 -4.73 16.74 14.00
CA PRO A 309 -3.55 15.91 14.26
C PRO A 309 -3.91 14.41 14.40
N SER A 310 -5.20 14.07 14.29
CA SER A 310 -5.72 12.74 14.63
C SER A 310 -5.30 11.64 13.66
N GLY A 311 -4.84 11.97 12.45
CA GLY A 311 -4.60 11.00 11.39
C GLY A 311 -5.87 10.32 10.86
N ARG A 312 -7.06 10.81 11.25
CA ARG A 312 -8.34 10.22 10.86
C ARG A 312 -8.62 10.51 9.40
N CYS A 313 -9.10 9.50 8.67
CA CYS A 313 -9.49 9.65 7.28
C CYS A 313 -10.96 10.05 7.14
N ALA A 314 -11.23 11.07 6.31
CA ALA A 314 -12.57 11.51 5.91
C ALA A 314 -12.71 11.40 4.39
N CYS A 315 -13.82 10.84 3.90
CA CYS A 315 -14.02 10.68 2.46
C CYS A 315 -14.34 12.01 1.77
N LEU A 316 -13.79 12.22 0.57
CA LEU A 316 -14.12 13.39 -0.27
C LEU A 316 -15.62 13.42 -0.64
N ALA A 317 -16.25 12.26 -0.76
CA ALA A 317 -17.67 12.10 -1.03
C ALA A 317 -18.30 11.09 -0.07
N ASN A 318 -19.58 11.28 0.27
CA ASN A 318 -20.33 10.46 1.23
C ASN A 318 -20.68 9.04 0.72
N ALA A 319 -19.95 8.57 -0.30
CA ALA A 319 -20.14 7.30 -0.96
C ALA A 319 -19.23 6.26 -0.32
N THR A 320 -19.73 5.61 0.74
CA THR A 320 -19.09 4.44 1.34
C THR A 320 -19.49 3.21 0.53
N ASP A 321 -18.57 2.68 -0.28
CA ASP A 321 -18.64 1.27 -0.66
C ASP A 321 -17.85 0.45 0.37
N VAL A 322 -18.09 -0.87 0.40
CA VAL A 322 -17.72 -1.83 1.45
C VAL A 322 -16.18 -1.95 1.68
N SER A 323 -15.34 -1.23 0.92
CA SER A 323 -13.88 -1.28 1.01
C SER A 323 -13.15 0.08 1.12
N GLY A 324 -13.85 1.23 1.20
CA GLY A 324 -13.21 2.55 1.33
C GLY A 324 -14.04 3.72 0.80
N CYS A 325 -13.46 4.92 0.82
CA CYS A 325 -14.02 6.11 0.15
C CYS A 325 -14.13 5.84 -1.35
N ALA A 326 -15.28 6.11 -1.97
CA ALA A 326 -15.63 5.69 -3.34
C ALA A 326 -14.45 5.73 -4.31
N ALA A 327 -13.79 4.57 -4.44
CA ALA A 327 -12.69 4.40 -5.35
C ALA A 327 -13.21 4.38 -6.78
N ALA A 328 -12.49 5.04 -7.67
CA ALA A 328 -12.47 4.68 -9.06
C ALA A 328 -12.16 3.18 -9.21
N ASN A 329 -13.17 2.32 -9.37
CA ASN A 329 -12.91 1.00 -9.94
C ASN A 329 -12.39 1.24 -11.37
N VAL A 330 -11.08 1.10 -11.56
CA VAL A 330 -10.40 0.95 -12.86
C VAL A 330 -10.29 -0.55 -13.18
N GLY A 331 -11.25 -1.35 -12.72
CA GLY A 331 -11.46 -2.71 -13.18
C GLY A 331 -12.13 -2.66 -14.55
N GLY A 332 -11.31 -2.69 -15.61
CA GLY A 332 -11.75 -2.88 -16.99
C GLY A 332 -11.72 -1.61 -17.84
N GLY A 333 -10.61 -1.38 -18.53
CA GLY A 333 -10.50 -0.72 -19.86
C GLY A 333 -11.11 0.66 -20.12
N GLY A 334 -11.85 1.28 -19.19
CA GLY A 334 -12.50 2.57 -19.36
C GLY A 334 -11.70 3.71 -18.75
N GLY A 335 -11.33 4.71 -19.55
CA GLY A 335 -10.66 5.93 -19.10
C GLY A 335 -11.49 6.75 -18.09
N LEU A 336 -10.91 7.78 -17.47
CA LEU A 336 -11.61 8.65 -16.51
C LEU A 336 -12.61 9.63 -17.17
N CYS A 337 -12.78 9.55 -18.48
CA CYS A 337 -13.69 10.39 -19.24
C CYS A 337 -15.14 9.87 -19.12
N GLY A 338 -16.08 10.78 -18.78
CA GLY A 338 -17.46 10.45 -18.44
C GLY A 338 -17.75 10.32 -16.94
N ARG A 339 -16.81 10.72 -16.07
CA ARG A 339 -17.00 10.74 -14.61
C ARG A 339 -17.26 12.17 -14.13
N THR A 340 -18.19 12.35 -13.19
CA THR A 340 -18.46 13.65 -12.56
C THR A 340 -17.47 13.89 -11.41
N GLY A 341 -16.91 15.09 -11.35
CA GLY A 341 -16.03 15.49 -10.24
C GLY A 341 -16.81 16.07 -9.06
N GLY A 342 -16.16 16.09 -7.90
CA GLY A 342 -16.60 16.87 -6.74
C GLY A 342 -15.57 17.94 -6.40
N GLU A 343 -16.03 19.16 -6.14
CA GLU A 343 -15.21 20.22 -5.54
C GLU A 343 -15.08 19.94 -4.04
N VAL A 344 -13.84 20.01 -3.52
CA VAL A 344 -13.57 19.90 -2.09
C VAL A 344 -12.68 21.07 -1.67
N GLY A 345 -13.21 21.89 -0.76
CA GLY A 345 -12.49 23.02 -0.17
C GLY A 345 -11.51 22.57 0.91
N GLY A 346 -10.34 23.20 0.97
CA GLY A 346 -9.39 23.03 2.07
C GLY A 346 -8.53 21.77 1.95
N LEU A 347 -7.73 21.64 0.89
CA LEU A 347 -6.84 20.50 0.66
C LEU A 347 -5.38 20.93 0.55
N TYR A 348 -4.55 20.21 1.28
CA TYR A 348 -3.13 20.43 1.45
C TYR A 348 -2.38 19.30 0.76
N TRP A 349 -1.51 19.75 -0.12
CA TRP A 349 -0.70 19.01 -1.06
C TRP A 349 0.70 19.63 -0.93
N GLU A 350 1.69 18.84 -0.52
CA GLU A 350 3.07 19.33 -0.38
C GLU A 350 3.62 19.83 -1.72
N GLU A 351 4.38 20.92 -1.71
CA GLU A 351 4.74 21.75 -2.87
C GLU A 351 5.71 21.09 -3.89
N PHE A 352 5.79 19.76 -3.92
CA PHE A 352 6.78 19.02 -4.70
C PHE A 352 6.25 18.44 -6.03
N LEU A 353 5.00 18.74 -6.41
CA LEU A 353 4.47 18.40 -7.74
C LEU A 353 4.85 19.48 -8.76
N PRO A 354 4.97 19.08 -10.04
CA PRO A 354 4.91 20.02 -11.15
C PRO A 354 3.66 20.90 -11.06
N PHE A 355 3.81 22.19 -11.36
CA PHE A 355 2.71 23.14 -11.37
C PHE A 355 2.67 23.90 -12.69
N GLU A 356 1.46 24.35 -13.04
CA GLU A 356 1.22 25.28 -14.13
C GLU A 356 0.58 26.56 -13.59
N HIS A 357 0.76 27.68 -14.27
CA HIS A 357 -0.02 28.87 -13.99
C HIS A 357 -1.43 28.72 -14.54
N SER A 358 -2.43 29.01 -13.71
CA SER A 358 -3.83 29.07 -14.14
C SER A 358 -4.50 30.35 -13.64
N PRO A 359 -5.32 31.03 -14.48
CA PRO A 359 -5.97 32.28 -14.12
C PRO A 359 -7.05 32.11 -13.04
N SER A 360 -7.60 30.91 -12.84
CA SER A 360 -8.63 30.65 -11.84
C SER A 360 -8.74 29.17 -11.49
N ALA A 361 -9.34 28.86 -10.34
CA ALA A 361 -9.68 27.48 -9.95
C ALA A 361 -10.53 26.76 -11.00
N ALA A 362 -11.50 27.47 -11.59
CA ALA A 362 -12.37 26.91 -12.63
C ALA A 362 -11.60 26.51 -13.91
N ASP A 363 -10.60 27.30 -14.31
CA ASP A 363 -9.77 26.94 -15.47
C ASP A 363 -8.90 25.70 -15.18
N CYS A 364 -8.35 25.61 -13.96
CA CYS A 364 -7.62 24.44 -13.48
C CYS A 364 -8.50 23.17 -13.47
N GLU A 365 -9.74 23.29 -12.98
CA GLU A 365 -10.75 22.23 -13.01
C GLU A 365 -11.03 21.77 -14.45
N VAL A 366 -11.36 22.70 -15.36
CA VAL A 366 -11.73 22.36 -16.74
C VAL A 366 -10.61 21.61 -17.46
N ARG A 367 -9.35 21.97 -17.20
CA ARG A 367 -8.18 21.25 -17.74
C ARG A 367 -8.16 19.81 -17.27
N CYS A 368 -8.32 19.58 -15.97
CA CYS A 368 -8.35 18.22 -15.44
C CYS A 368 -9.56 17.43 -15.93
N ALA A 369 -10.75 18.06 -15.95
CA ALA A 369 -11.99 17.44 -16.41
C ALA A 369 -11.86 16.89 -17.84
N ARG A 370 -11.22 17.65 -18.74
CA ARG A 370 -10.99 17.24 -20.14
C ARG A 370 -9.88 16.20 -20.32
N ASN A 371 -8.93 16.12 -19.39
CA ASN A 371 -7.81 15.18 -19.47
C ASN A 371 -8.21 13.81 -18.89
N CYS A 372 -8.41 12.78 -19.73
CA CYS A 372 -8.82 11.43 -19.29
C CYS A 372 -7.81 10.71 -18.38
N SER A 373 -6.57 11.20 -18.30
CA SER A 373 -5.54 10.70 -17.38
C SER A 373 -5.49 11.49 -16.06
N CYS A 374 -6.11 12.67 -16.00
CA CYS A 374 -6.15 13.48 -14.78
C CYS A 374 -7.19 12.93 -13.79
N TRP A 375 -6.74 12.60 -12.59
CA TRP A 375 -7.54 12.12 -11.46
C TRP A 375 -8.08 13.27 -10.61
N GLY A 376 -7.33 14.37 -10.53
CA GLY A 376 -7.74 15.58 -9.84
C GLY A 376 -6.79 16.74 -10.06
N ALA A 377 -7.19 17.91 -9.60
CA ALA A 377 -6.42 19.13 -9.65
C ALA A 377 -6.52 19.89 -8.34
N VAL A 378 -5.46 20.59 -7.95
CA VAL A 378 -5.47 21.53 -6.82
C VAL A 378 -5.06 22.90 -7.33
N TYR A 379 -5.84 23.92 -6.98
CA TYR A 379 -5.55 25.31 -7.31
C TYR A 379 -5.21 26.09 -6.03
N SER A 380 -4.12 26.87 -6.05
CA SER A 380 -3.78 27.80 -4.97
C SER A 380 -4.16 29.23 -5.36
N ASN A 381 -5.10 29.82 -4.62
CA ASN A 381 -5.53 31.20 -4.80
C ASN A 381 -4.42 32.22 -4.41
N GLY A 382 -3.43 31.78 -3.62
CA GLY A 382 -2.32 32.63 -3.21
C GLY A 382 -1.24 32.80 -4.29
N THR A 383 -0.95 31.75 -5.07
CA THR A 383 0.14 31.75 -6.06
C THR A 383 -0.36 31.72 -7.51
N GLY A 384 -1.63 31.39 -7.74
CA GLY A 384 -2.17 31.13 -9.07
C GLY A 384 -1.65 29.83 -9.70
N TYR A 385 -1.11 28.91 -8.89
CA TYR A 385 -0.62 27.61 -9.34
C TYR A 385 -1.74 26.58 -9.39
N CYS A 386 -1.74 25.80 -10.47
CA CYS A 386 -2.59 24.65 -10.73
C CYS A 386 -1.72 23.39 -10.76
N TYR A 387 -2.00 22.45 -9.88
CA TYR A 387 -1.32 21.18 -9.77
C TYR A 387 -2.24 20.09 -10.33
N LEU A 388 -1.84 19.48 -11.44
CA LEU A 388 -2.58 18.37 -12.06
C LEU A 388 -2.03 17.03 -11.57
N MET A 389 -2.92 16.12 -11.17
CA MET A 389 -2.57 14.79 -10.70
C MET A 389 -3.06 13.74 -11.70
N ASP A 390 -2.15 12.88 -12.15
CA ASP A 390 -2.42 11.73 -13.02
C ASP A 390 -2.43 10.40 -12.26
N TYR A 391 -2.45 10.46 -10.93
CA TYR A 391 -2.57 9.33 -10.01
C TYR A 391 -3.73 9.54 -9.02
N PRO A 392 -4.24 8.46 -8.38
CA PRO A 392 -5.33 8.57 -7.42
C PRO A 392 -4.96 9.47 -6.26
N ALA A 393 -5.93 10.27 -5.79
CA ALA A 393 -5.72 11.16 -4.64
C ALA A 393 -5.52 10.35 -3.35
N GLN A 394 -4.26 10.06 -3.00
CA GLN A 394 -3.86 9.30 -1.82
C GLN A 394 -3.25 10.21 -0.74
N MET A 395 -2.69 11.35 -1.16
CA MET A 395 -1.99 12.31 -0.31
C MET A 395 -2.80 13.60 -0.22
N MET A 396 -3.80 13.62 0.67
CA MET A 396 -4.60 14.82 0.89
C MET A 396 -4.69 15.09 2.38
N VAL A 397 -4.34 16.31 2.77
CA VAL A 397 -4.46 16.78 4.16
C VAL A 397 -5.46 17.92 4.20
N ALA A 398 -6.34 17.98 5.21
CA ALA A 398 -7.27 19.10 5.35
C ALA A 398 -6.61 20.23 6.17
N ALA A 399 -6.21 21.35 5.56
CA ALA A 399 -5.62 22.46 6.33
C ALA A 399 -5.50 23.86 5.66
N ASP A 400 -5.63 24.02 4.34
CA ASP A 400 -5.36 25.32 3.68
C ASP A 400 -6.60 25.91 2.99
N GLU A 401 -7.20 26.94 3.59
CA GLU A 401 -8.35 27.66 3.05
C GLU A 401 -8.07 28.39 1.73
N ARG A 402 -6.79 28.58 1.36
CA ARG A 402 -6.40 29.24 0.09
C ARG A 402 -6.30 28.26 -1.07
N LYS A 403 -6.43 26.95 -0.81
CA LYS A 403 -6.35 25.89 -1.83
C LYS A 403 -7.70 25.22 -2.02
N VAL A 404 -8.06 25.01 -3.28
CA VAL A 404 -9.30 24.33 -3.68
C VAL A 404 -8.94 23.15 -4.57
N GLY A 405 -9.52 21.99 -4.27
CA GLY A 405 -9.29 20.78 -5.05
C GLY A 405 -10.52 20.33 -5.83
N TYR A 406 -10.28 19.82 -7.03
CA TYR A 406 -11.26 19.16 -7.90
C TYR A 406 -10.83 17.72 -8.11
N PHE A 407 -11.67 16.74 -7.82
CA PHE A 407 -11.34 15.33 -7.98
C PHE A 407 -12.42 14.56 -8.72
N LYS A 408 -12.01 13.74 -9.68
CA LYS A 408 -12.94 12.88 -10.43
C LYS A 408 -13.37 11.70 -9.58
N VAL A 409 -14.63 11.70 -9.17
CA VAL A 409 -15.29 10.62 -8.43
C VAL A 409 -16.23 9.86 -9.37
N ARG A 410 -16.76 8.70 -8.95
CA ARG A 410 -17.86 8.07 -9.70
C ARG A 410 -19.18 8.74 -9.31
N SER A 411 -20.04 9.02 -10.30
CA SER A 411 -21.45 9.27 -10.03
C SER A 411 -22.07 7.94 -9.55
N LEU A 412 -22.71 7.92 -8.38
CA LEU A 412 -23.45 6.75 -7.91
C LEU A 412 -24.75 6.52 -8.71
N GLU A 413 -25.21 7.55 -9.42
CA GLU A 413 -26.45 7.52 -10.21
C GLU A 413 -26.35 6.57 -11.42
N GLU A 414 -25.17 6.47 -12.04
CA GLU A 414 -24.94 5.59 -13.21
C GLU A 414 -24.87 4.09 -12.84
N ALA A 415 -24.41 3.75 -11.63
CA ALA A 415 -24.37 2.36 -11.16
C ALA A 415 -25.78 1.80 -10.88
N ALA A 416 -26.70 2.65 -10.42
CA ALA A 416 -28.10 2.28 -10.24
C ALA A 416 -28.82 2.09 -11.59
N ALA A 417 -28.50 2.91 -12.59
CA ALA A 417 -29.07 2.79 -13.94
C ALA A 417 -28.60 1.52 -14.68
N ALA A 418 -27.33 1.13 -14.51
CA ALA A 418 -26.77 -0.07 -15.15
C ALA A 418 -27.27 -1.40 -14.55
N SER A 419 -27.66 -1.43 -13.28
CA SER A 419 -28.16 -2.64 -12.60
C SER A 419 -29.69 -2.81 -12.66
N GLY A 420 -30.44 -1.75 -12.98
CA GLY A 420 -31.90 -1.74 -12.96
C GLY A 420 -32.61 -2.31 -14.18
N GLY A 421 -31.90 -2.52 -15.30
CA GLY A 421 -32.54 -2.82 -16.60
C GLY A 421 -33.15 -4.22 -16.77
N GLY A 422 -32.69 -5.22 -16.01
CA GLY A 422 -33.05 -6.63 -16.28
C GLY A 422 -34.19 -7.22 -15.44
N ARG A 423 -34.38 -6.75 -14.19
CA ARG A 423 -35.28 -7.42 -13.23
C ARG A 423 -36.70 -6.83 -13.17
N ALA A 424 -36.89 -5.57 -13.55
CA ALA A 424 -38.20 -4.92 -13.48
C ALA A 424 -39.18 -5.40 -14.57
N ALA A 425 -38.69 -5.82 -15.74
CA ALA A 425 -39.54 -6.33 -16.82
C ALA A 425 -40.13 -7.72 -16.50
N GLY A 426 -39.35 -8.61 -15.88
CA GLY A 426 -39.79 -9.96 -15.50
C GLY A 426 -40.86 -9.97 -14.41
N VAL A 427 -40.75 -9.08 -13.41
CA VAL A 427 -41.71 -8.99 -12.30
C VAL A 427 -43.06 -8.43 -12.77
N LYS A 428 -43.07 -7.45 -13.68
CA LYS A 428 -44.31 -6.92 -14.27
C LYS A 428 -45.05 -7.96 -15.10
N ALA A 429 -44.32 -8.78 -15.88
CA ALA A 429 -44.91 -9.88 -16.65
C ALA A 429 -45.48 -10.99 -15.74
N ALA A 430 -44.78 -11.34 -14.66
CA ALA A 430 -45.24 -12.34 -13.69
C ALA A 430 -46.51 -11.89 -12.92
N LEU A 431 -46.57 -10.61 -12.51
CA LEU A 431 -47.75 -10.07 -11.82
C LEU A 431 -48.99 -10.00 -12.72
N LEU A 432 -48.82 -9.70 -14.01
CA LEU A 432 -49.92 -9.73 -14.98
C LEU A 432 -50.44 -11.17 -15.20
N ALA A 433 -49.55 -12.17 -15.26
CA ALA A 433 -49.95 -13.57 -15.40
C ALA A 433 -50.72 -14.09 -14.15
N VAL A 434 -50.31 -13.68 -12.95
CA VAL A 434 -51.03 -14.02 -11.70
C VAL A 434 -52.38 -13.31 -11.63
N GLY A 435 -52.47 -12.04 -12.05
CA GLY A 435 -53.74 -11.32 -12.12
C GLY A 435 -54.76 -11.96 -13.07
N VAL A 436 -54.32 -12.38 -14.26
CA VAL A 436 -55.18 -13.04 -15.26
C VAL A 436 -55.66 -14.41 -14.75
N THR A 437 -54.80 -15.20 -14.11
CA THR A 437 -55.19 -16.52 -13.57
C THR A 437 -56.21 -16.39 -12.43
N VAL A 438 -56.08 -15.39 -11.55
CA VAL A 438 -57.07 -15.12 -10.49
C VAL A 438 -58.42 -14.68 -11.08
N LEU A 439 -58.42 -13.83 -12.11
CA LEU A 439 -59.65 -13.38 -12.77
C LEU A 439 -60.38 -14.52 -13.48
N VAL A 440 -59.65 -15.41 -14.15
CA VAL A 440 -60.23 -16.60 -14.80
C VAL A 440 -60.82 -17.55 -13.75
N ALA A 441 -60.11 -17.78 -12.63
CA ALA A 441 -60.62 -18.60 -11.54
C ALA A 441 -61.88 -18.00 -10.89
N ALA A 442 -61.92 -16.68 -10.69
CA ALA A 442 -63.09 -15.98 -10.14
C ALA A 442 -64.29 -16.04 -11.10
N ALA A 443 -64.06 -15.88 -12.41
CA ALA A 443 -65.11 -16.02 -13.42
C ALA A 443 -65.66 -17.46 -13.47
N ALA A 444 -64.80 -18.47 -13.43
CA ALA A 444 -65.20 -19.88 -13.38
C ALA A 444 -66.00 -20.19 -12.11
N PHE A 445 -65.59 -19.66 -10.95
CA PHE A 445 -66.31 -19.80 -9.69
C PHE A 445 -67.67 -19.08 -9.70
N GLY A 446 -67.74 -17.89 -10.32
CA GLY A 446 -68.98 -17.15 -10.56
C GLY A 446 -69.96 -17.95 -11.43
N ALA A 447 -69.47 -18.51 -12.54
CA ALA A 447 -70.27 -19.37 -13.43
C ALA A 447 -70.79 -20.61 -12.69
N TYR A 448 -69.94 -21.26 -11.88
CA TYR A 448 -70.34 -22.39 -11.03
C TYR A 448 -71.42 -22.00 -10.01
N ARG A 449 -71.30 -20.83 -9.35
CA ARG A 449 -72.30 -20.32 -8.40
C ARG A 449 -73.64 -20.01 -9.08
N VAL A 450 -73.63 -19.46 -10.29
CA VAL A 450 -74.85 -19.19 -11.08
C VAL A 450 -75.51 -20.49 -11.54
N TRP A 451 -74.73 -21.45 -12.03
CA TRP A 451 -75.24 -22.79 -12.38
C TRP A 451 -75.86 -23.49 -11.17
N LYS A 452 -75.18 -23.46 -10.01
CA LYS A 452 -75.70 -24.03 -8.75
C LYS A 452 -76.95 -23.33 -8.23
N ARG A 453 -77.08 -22.01 -8.44
CA ARG A 453 -78.31 -21.26 -8.11
C ARG A 453 -79.46 -21.62 -9.06
N ARG A 454 -79.21 -21.74 -10.36
CA ARG A 454 -80.21 -22.16 -11.36
C ARG A 454 -80.70 -23.60 -11.14
N CYS A 455 -79.85 -24.51 -10.65
CA CYS A 455 -80.28 -25.85 -10.23
C CYS A 455 -81.12 -25.85 -8.95
N ARG A 456 -80.96 -24.87 -8.05
CA ARG A 456 -81.74 -24.77 -6.81
C ARG A 456 -83.08 -24.05 -7.02
N THR A 457 -83.16 -23.09 -7.93
CA THR A 457 -84.43 -22.41 -8.29
C THR A 457 -85.38 -23.26 -9.14
N ALA A 458 -85.00 -24.47 -9.55
CA ALA A 458 -85.90 -25.45 -10.14
C ALA A 458 -86.65 -26.32 -9.10
N VAL A 459 -86.30 -26.22 -7.81
CA VAL A 459 -86.85 -27.08 -6.75
C VAL A 459 -87.85 -26.34 -5.82
N ASP A 460 -87.85 -25.01 -5.76
CA ASP A 460 -88.69 -24.24 -4.79
C ASP A 460 -89.85 -23.44 -5.41
N ALA A 461 -90.27 -23.74 -6.64
CA ALA A 461 -91.41 -23.10 -7.32
C ALA A 461 -92.74 -23.89 -7.18
N ARG A 462 -93.06 -24.40 -6.00
CA ARG A 462 -94.38 -25.02 -5.73
C ARG A 462 -94.81 -24.94 -4.26
N ARG A 463 -94.96 -23.73 -3.72
CA ARG A 463 -95.95 -23.43 -2.66
C ARG A 463 -96.32 -21.94 -2.69
N GLN A 464 -97.33 -21.70 -3.52
CA GLN A 464 -98.43 -20.71 -3.45
C GLN A 464 -98.77 -20.22 -2.03
N VAL A 465 -99.45 -19.10 -1.73
CA VAL A 465 -100.02 -17.89 -2.39
C VAL A 465 -100.96 -17.27 -1.32
N VAL A 466 -101.39 -16.01 -1.49
CA VAL A 466 -102.50 -15.31 -0.77
C VAL A 466 -102.14 -14.70 0.59
N ALA A 467 -102.57 -13.51 1.00
CA ALA A 467 -103.01 -12.25 0.39
C ALA A 467 -103.18 -11.23 1.54
N ASP A 468 -103.18 -9.94 1.17
CA ASP A 468 -103.93 -8.78 1.68
C ASP A 468 -104.51 -8.78 3.12
N ASP A 469 -104.27 -7.69 3.87
CA ASP A 469 -105.23 -6.57 3.93
C ASP A 469 -104.63 -5.29 4.58
N GLU A 470 -105.32 -4.18 4.34
CA GLU A 470 -104.99 -2.76 4.40
C GLU A 470 -104.66 -2.09 5.76
N GLY A 471 -103.93 -0.96 5.68
CA GLY A 471 -104.57 0.35 5.90
C GLY A 471 -104.40 1.11 7.23
N LEU A 472 -103.57 2.17 7.16
CA LEU A 472 -103.73 3.52 7.75
C LEU A 472 -103.18 3.88 9.16
N SER A 473 -102.32 4.92 9.13
CA SER A 473 -101.67 5.77 10.16
C SER A 473 -102.64 6.53 11.12
N PRO A 474 -102.26 7.45 12.07
CA PRO A 474 -100.94 8.05 12.42
C PRO A 474 -100.62 8.39 13.92
N GLY A 475 -99.32 8.53 14.26
CA GLY A 475 -98.75 9.47 15.28
C GLY A 475 -98.92 9.21 16.80
N PRO A 476 -98.34 10.06 17.70
CA PRO A 476 -96.95 9.96 18.22
C PRO A 476 -96.81 10.11 19.76
N TYR A 477 -95.64 9.77 20.37
CA TYR A 477 -94.76 10.66 21.20
C TYR A 477 -93.74 9.98 22.17
N LYS A 478 -92.62 10.71 22.36
CA LYS A 478 -91.67 10.86 23.50
C LYS A 478 -90.47 9.88 23.60
N ASN A 479 -89.22 10.32 23.39
CA ASN A 479 -88.32 11.22 24.19
C ASN A 479 -87.93 10.59 25.54
N LEU A 480 -86.70 10.65 26.08
CA LEU A 480 -85.43 11.33 25.81
C LEU A 480 -84.36 10.71 26.73
N GLY A 481 -83.06 10.86 26.45
CA GLY A 481 -82.03 10.66 27.47
C GLY A 481 -80.57 10.58 26.99
N SER A 482 -80.05 11.67 26.43
CA SER A 482 -78.61 11.97 26.38
C SER A 482 -78.39 13.23 27.20
N PHE A 483 -77.44 13.23 28.13
CA PHE A 483 -76.75 14.44 28.61
C PHE A 483 -75.34 14.13 29.11
N SER A 484 -74.49 15.12 28.88
CA SER A 484 -73.04 15.28 29.04
C SER A 484 -72.51 15.38 30.47
N SER A 485 -71.19 15.25 30.63
CA SER A 485 -70.41 16.10 31.54
C SER A 485 -68.99 16.37 31.04
N VAL A 486 -68.47 17.52 31.45
CA VAL A 486 -67.28 18.27 31.02
C VAL A 486 -66.24 18.29 32.16
N GLU A 487 -64.95 18.46 31.82
CA GLU A 487 -63.81 18.94 32.66
C GLU A 487 -63.34 18.07 33.85
N LEU A 488 -62.09 18.11 34.36
CA LEU A 488 -61.09 19.17 34.50
C LEU A 488 -59.68 18.60 34.76
N SER A 489 -58.68 19.48 34.61
CA SER A 489 -57.23 19.37 34.80
C SER A 489 -56.70 18.85 36.15
N SER A 490 -55.44 18.39 36.16
CA SER A 490 -54.27 18.82 37.00
C SER A 490 -53.26 17.67 37.10
N SER A 491 -52.00 17.81 36.66
CA SER A 491 -50.85 18.35 37.41
C SER A 491 -50.74 17.80 38.83
N PHE A 492 -49.75 16.93 39.10
CA PHE A 492 -48.69 17.13 40.12
C PHE A 492 -47.73 15.92 40.18
N ARG A 493 -46.43 16.26 40.30
CA ARG A 493 -45.25 15.53 40.87
C ARG A 493 -45.46 14.07 41.33
N ARG A 494 -44.51 13.16 41.09
CA ARG A 494 -43.11 13.23 41.53
C ARG A 494 -42.28 12.18 40.81
#